data_AF-A0A3N5FYM7-F1
#
_entry.id   AF-A0A3N5FYM7-F1
#
_cell.length_a   1.000
_cell.length_b   1.000
_cell.length_c   1.000
_cell.angle_alpha   90.00
_cell.angle_beta   90.00
_cell.angle_gamma   90.00
#
_symmetry.space_group_name_H-M   'P 1'
#
loop_
_entity.id
_entity.type
_entity.pdbx_description
1 polymer ?
#
loop_
_entity_poly.entity_id
_entity_poly.type
_entity_poly.pdbx_seq_one_letter_code
_entity_poly.pdbx_strand_id
1 'polypeptide(L)' 'MSESVRAVERALDVLLCFTSQTPELSMTQISEQIGINKSTVHRLLGTLEKKRFVER' A
#
# COMPACT_ATOMS: atom_id res chain seq x y z
N MET A 1 -6.61 -23.71 8.42
CA MET A 1 -6.88 -22.29 8.14
C MET A 1 -5.66 -21.74 7.42
N SER A 2 -5.82 -21.16 6.24
CA SER A 2 -4.69 -20.71 5.42
C SER A 2 -3.93 -19.61 6.17
N GLU A 3 -2.65 -19.81 6.46
CA GLU A 3 -1.78 -18.75 6.96
C GLU A 3 -1.54 -17.75 5.84
N SER A 4 -2.37 -16.70 5.77
CA SER A 4 -2.10 -15.62 4.85
C SER A 4 -0.85 -14.87 5.32
N VAL A 5 0.06 -14.60 4.38
CA VAL A 5 1.25 -13.81 4.67
C VAL A 5 0.78 -12.36 4.81
N ARG A 6 0.57 -11.91 6.06
CA ARG A 6 0.05 -10.57 6.39
C ARG A 6 0.75 -9.42 5.65
N ALA A 7 2.05 -9.55 5.36
CA ALA A 7 2.79 -8.56 4.60
C ALA A 7 2.31 -8.45 3.13
N VAL A 8 1.93 -9.58 2.51
CA VAL A 8 1.36 -9.64 1.16
C VAL A 8 -0.03 -9.00 1.17
N GLU A 9 -0.89 -9.35 2.12
CA GLU A 9 -2.21 -8.73 2.26
C GLU A 9 -2.11 -7.21 2.36
N ARG A 10 -1.22 -6.69 3.22
CA ARG A 10 -1.03 -5.24 3.36
C ARG A 10 -0.46 -4.58 2.11
N ALA A 11 0.41 -5.27 1.36
CA ALA A 11 0.89 -4.74 0.09
C ALA A 11 -0.24 -4.64 -0.94
N LEU A 12 -1.14 -5.63 -0.99
CA LEU A 12 -2.31 -5.62 -1.86
C LEU A 12 -3.32 -4.54 -1.43
N ASP A 13 -3.58 -4.38 -0.12
CA ASP A 13 -4.43 -3.31 0.40
C ASP A 13 -3.92 -1.93 -0.07
N VAL A 14 -2.60 -1.70 -0.08
CA VAL A 14 -1.99 -0.47 -0.58
C VAL A 14 -2.28 -0.24 -2.05
N LEU A 15 -2.15 -1.26 -2.89
CA LEU A 15 -2.44 -1.15 -4.33
C LEU A 15 -3.93 -0.90 -4.59
N LEU A 16 -4.81 -1.47 -3.76
CA LEU A 16 -6.26 -1.30 -3.88
C LEU A 16 -6.75 0.09 -3.47
N CYS A 17 -5.93 0.93 -2.83
CA CYS A 17 -6.29 2.33 -2.59
C CYS A 17 -6.32 3.16 -3.87
N PHE A 18 -5.55 2.78 -4.89
CA PHE A 18 -5.48 3.50 -6.16
C PHE A 18 -6.64 3.11 -7.06
N THR A 19 -7.25 4.10 -7.70
CA THR A 19 -8.31 3.87 -8.69
C THR A 19 -8.08 4.73 -9.92
N SER A 20 -8.80 4.48 -11.01
CA SER A 20 -8.74 5.34 -12.19
C SER A 20 -9.19 6.78 -11.92
N GLN A 21 -10.01 7.01 -10.89
CA GLN A 21 -10.45 8.34 -10.47
C GLN A 21 -9.50 8.98 -9.46
N THR A 22 -8.73 8.17 -8.73
CA THR A 22 -7.74 8.58 -7.72
C THR A 22 -6.39 7.89 -7.96
N PRO A 23 -5.66 8.29 -9.01
CA PRO A 23 -4.38 7.67 -9.37
C PRO A 23 -3.23 8.13 -8.47
N GLU A 24 -3.38 9.27 -7.81
CA GLU A 24 -2.36 9.87 -6.94
C GLU A 24 -2.87 9.96 -5.51
N LEU A 25 -2.06 9.46 -4.58
CA LEU A 25 -2.38 9.45 -3.16
C LEU A 25 -1.13 9.78 -2.35
N SER A 26 -1.30 10.61 -1.33
CA SER A 26 -0.28 10.79 -0.31
C SER A 26 -0.20 9.56 0.60
N MET A 27 0.98 9.32 1.16
CA MET A 27 1.19 8.27 2.18
C MET A 27 0.23 8.41 3.37
N THR A 28 -0.19 9.63 3.72
CA THR A 28 -1.16 9.88 4.79
C THR A 28 -2.54 9.33 4.41
N GLN A 29 -3.02 9.61 3.20
CA GLN A 29 -4.32 9.09 2.73
C GLN A 29 -4.35 7.56 2.70
N ILE A 30 -3.26 6.93 2.22
CA ILE A 30 -3.15 5.46 2.19
C ILE A 30 -3.17 4.88 3.62
N SER A 31 -2.46 5.51 4.56
CA SER A 31 -2.41 5.12 5.97
C SER A 31 -3.78 5.19 6.64
N GLU A 32 -4.53 6.27 6.38
CA GLU A 32 -5.88 6.49 6.90
C GLU A 32 -6.89 5.48 6.31
N GLN A 33 -6.83 5.23 5.00
CA GLN A 33 -7.76 4.34 4.30
C GLN A 33 -7.62 2.86 4.73
N ILE A 34 -6.40 2.40 4.97
CA ILE A 34 -6.11 0.99 5.33
C ILE A 34 -6.08 0.79 6.86
N GLY A 35 -5.97 1.88 7.64
CA GLY A 35 -5.87 1.82 9.09
C GLY A 35 -4.55 1.25 9.61
N ILE A 36 -3.44 1.53 8.92
CA ILE A 36 -2.08 1.10 9.34
C ILE A 36 -1.15 2.31 9.46
N ASN A 37 -0.09 2.19 10.27
CA ASN A 37 0.83 3.30 10.53
C ASN A 37 1.62 3.72 9.27
N LYS A 38 1.87 5.03 9.11
CA LYS A 38 2.65 5.62 8.01
C LYS A 38 4.02 4.96 7.80
N SER A 39 4.70 4.53 8.87
CA SER A 39 5.98 3.80 8.77
C SER A 39 5.84 2.45 8.07
N THR A 40 4.71 1.77 8.24
CA THR A 40 4.40 0.50 7.55
C THR A 40 4.08 0.77 6.08
N VAL A 41 3.24 1.78 5.79
CA VAL A 41 2.95 2.21 4.41
C VAL A 41 4.23 2.60 3.67
N HIS A 42 5.12 3.37 4.30
CA HIS A 42 6.40 3.77 3.72
C HIS A 42 7.26 2.58 3.27
N ARG A 43 7.34 1.53 4.11
CA ARG A 43 8.09 0.30 3.80
C ARG A 43 7.44 -0.49 2.66
N LEU A 44 6.12 -0.57 2.64
CA LEU A 44 5.36 -1.23 1.58
C LEU A 44 5.53 -0.49 0.26
N LEU A 45 5.32 0.83 0.23
CA LEU A 45 5.54 1.68 -0.94
C LEU A 45 6.96 1.55 -1.47
N GLY A 46 7.99 1.59 -0.61
CA GLY A 46 9.37 1.41 -1.06
C GLY A 46 9.66 0.03 -1.66
N THR A 47 8.90 -1.01 -1.30
CA THR A 47 9.01 -2.34 -1.92
C THR A 47 8.28 -2.37 -3.26
N LEU A 48 7.06 -1.84 -3.30
CA LEU A 48 6.23 -1.76 -4.51
C LEU A 48 6.89 -0.90 -5.60
N GLU A 49 7.50 0.22 -5.21
CA GLU A 49 8.26 1.13 -6.08
C GLU A 49 9.48 0.43 -6.70
N LYS A 50 10.29 -0.26 -5.89
CA LYS A 50 11.42 -1.06 -6.38
C LYS A 50 10.99 -2.13 -7.40
N LYS A 51 9.75 -2.58 -7.32
CA LYS A 51 9.15 -3.57 -8.22
C LYS A 51 8.28 -2.95 -9.32
N ARG A 52 8.25 -1.61 -9.43
CA ARG A 52 7.53 -0.85 -10.46
C ARG A 52 6.00 -0.98 -10.42
N PHE A 53 5.43 -1.28 -9.26
CA PHE A 53 3.96 -1.26 -9.08
C PHE A 53 3.40 0.13 -8.77
N VAL A 54 4.24 1.01 -8.23
CA VAL A 54 3.91 2.42 -7.93
C VAL A 54 5.11 3.30 -8.27
N GLU A 55 4.87 4.60 -8.40
CA GLU A 55 5.89 5.63 -8.57
C GLU A 55 5.72 6.68 -7.45
N ARG A 56 6.80 7.41 -7.11
CA ARG A 56 6.80 8.48 -6.11
C ARG A 56 7.03 9.83 -6.76
#